data_AF-A0A6N8NND6-F1
#
_entry.id   AF-A0A6N8NND6-F1
#
_cell.length_a   1.000
_cell.length_b   1.000
_cell.length_c   1.000
_cell.angle_alpha   90.00
_cell.angle_beta   90.00
_cell.angle_gamma   90.00
#
_symmetry.space_group_name_H-M   'P 1'
#
loop_
_entity.id
_entity.type
_entity.pdbx_description
1 polymer ?
#
loop_
_entity_poly.entity_id
_entity_poly.type
_entity_poly.pdbx_seq_one_letter_code
_entity_poly.pdbx_strand_id
1 'polypeptide(L)'
;VIMAGDFNAWSRRRMNALYRFAREMSLRQVRFTDDQRRRAFGRPLDFVFYRGLNVSEASVLVTRASDHNPLLVEFSPGKPDK
;
A
#
# COMPACT_ATOMS: atom_id res chain seq x y z
N VAL A 1 -5.38 4.90 11.41
CA VAL A 1 -5.48 5.63 10.12
C VAL A 1 -5.07 4.69 9.00
N ILE A 2 -5.81 4.70 7.88
CA ILE A 2 -5.51 3.95 6.67
C ILE A 2 -5.55 4.94 5.49
N MET A 3 -4.57 4.86 4.60
CA MET A 3 -4.50 5.60 3.35
C MET A 3 -4.22 4.60 2.23
N ALA A 4 -5.12 4.49 1.26
CA ALA A 4 -5.03 3.50 0.19
C ALA A 4 -5.51 4.10 -1.14
N GLY A 5 -4.90 3.67 -2.23
CA GLY A 5 -5.34 4.02 -3.57
C GLY A 5 -4.25 3.92 -4.63
N ASP A 6 -4.61 4.33 -5.84
CA ASP A 6 -3.68 4.50 -6.96
C ASP A 6 -2.93 5.83 -6.80
N PHE A 7 -1.63 5.73 -6.54
CA PHE A 7 -0.76 6.90 -6.40
C PHE A 7 -0.03 7.26 -7.69
N ASN A 8 -0.20 6.45 -8.74
CA ASN A 8 0.48 6.61 -10.02
C ASN A 8 1.99 6.86 -9.85
N ALA A 9 2.62 6.13 -8.92
CA ALA A 9 3.98 6.35 -8.47
C ALA A 9 5.03 5.69 -9.38
N TRP A 10 4.80 5.72 -10.69
CA TRP A 10 5.63 5.05 -11.68
C TRP A 10 6.95 5.78 -12.02
N SER A 11 7.15 7.00 -11.50
CA SER A 11 8.42 7.73 -11.64
C SER A 11 9.17 7.85 -10.32
N ARG A 12 10.50 7.97 -10.37
CA ARG A 12 11.34 8.16 -9.17
C ARG A 12 10.90 9.39 -8.36
N ARG A 13 10.55 10.50 -9.03
CA ARG A 13 10.08 11.72 -8.37
C ARG A 13 8.76 11.50 -7.60
N ARG A 14 7.80 10.79 -8.21
CA ARG A 14 6.52 10.48 -7.56
C ARG A 14 6.69 9.51 -6.39
N MET A 15 7.50 8.46 -6.55
CA MET A 15 7.85 7.56 -5.44
C MET A 15 8.48 8.30 -4.27
N ASN A 16 9.45 9.17 -4.54
CA ASN A 16 10.14 9.93 -3.48
C ASN A 16 9.18 10.89 -2.76
N ALA A 17 8.25 11.52 -3.49
CA ALA A 17 7.22 12.36 -2.88
C ALA A 17 6.27 11.54 -2.00
N LEU A 18 5.79 10.40 -2.49
CA LEU A 18 4.92 9.49 -1.75
C LEU A 18 5.58 8.97 -0.47
N TYR A 19 6.83 8.50 -0.55
CA TYR A 19 7.54 8.00 0.61
C TYR A 19 7.92 9.09 1.62
N ARG A 20 8.25 10.30 1.14
CA ARG A 20 8.50 11.43 2.03
C ARG A 20 7.23 11.78 2.82
N PHE A 21 6.09 11.90 2.13
CA PHE A 21 4.79 12.15 2.77
C PHE A 21 4.45 11.06 3.79
N ALA A 22 4.55 9.79 3.42
CA ALA A 22 4.26 8.67 4.31
C ALA A 22 5.13 8.72 5.57
N ARG A 23 6.43 9.01 5.41
CA ARG A 23 7.37 9.15 6.53
C ARG A 23 7.02 10.33 7.44
N GLU A 24 6.76 11.51 6.89
CA GLU A 24 6.37 12.71 7.65
C GLU A 24 5.08 12.48 8.45
N MET A 25 4.15 11.71 7.88
CA MET A 25 2.89 11.33 8.54
C MET A 25 3.02 10.08 9.44
N SER A 26 4.23 9.55 9.63
CA SER A 26 4.50 8.30 10.38
C SER A 26 3.66 7.10 9.93
N LEU A 27 3.34 7.03 8.64
CA LEU A 27 2.62 5.92 8.03
C LEU A 27 3.59 4.81 7.60
N ARG A 28 3.19 3.58 7.86
CA ARG A 28 3.88 2.36 7.43
C ARG A 28 3.24 1.84 6.16
N GLN A 29 4.04 1.41 5.18
CA GLN A 29 3.52 0.75 3.98
C GLN A 29 3.14 -0.70 4.31
N VAL A 30 1.97 -1.15 3.83
CA VAL A 30 1.61 -2.57 3.82
C VAL A 30 2.55 -3.33 2.87
N ARG A 31 2.96 -4.52 3.29
CA ARG A 31 3.76 -5.45 2.47
C ARG A 31 2.88 -6.63 2.09
N PHE A 32 2.93 -7.01 0.82
CA PHE A 32 2.23 -8.17 0.27
C PHE A 32 3.23 -9.31 0.11
N THR A 33 2.87 -10.53 0.55
CA THR A 33 3.76 -11.70 0.48
C THR A 33 3.97 -12.16 -0.97
N ASP A 34 2.90 -12.20 -1.76
CA ASP A 34 2.94 -12.36 -3.21
C ASP A 34 2.44 -11.08 -3.88
N ASP A 35 3.40 -10.23 -4.30
CA ASP A 35 3.11 -8.89 -4.78
C ASP A 35 2.80 -8.89 -6.29
N GLN A 36 1.56 -9.29 -6.60
CA GLN A 36 0.97 -9.28 -7.95
C GLN A 36 0.33 -7.93 -8.29
N ARG A 37 0.73 -6.83 -7.63
CA ARG A 37 0.21 -5.50 -7.96
C ARG A 37 0.55 -5.15 -9.40
N ARG A 38 -0.36 -4.42 -10.03
CA ARG A 38 -0.13 -3.90 -11.37
C ARG A 38 0.98 -2.86 -11.31
N ARG A 39 1.84 -2.91 -12.33
CA ARG A 39 3.05 -2.10 -12.40
C ARG A 39 3.10 -1.33 -13.71
N ALA A 40 3.55 -0.09 -13.64
CA ALA A 40 3.99 0.66 -14.80
C ALA A 40 5.49 0.94 -14.66
N PHE A 41 6.24 0.72 -15.74
CA PHE A 41 7.71 0.88 -15.76
C PHE A 41 8.42 0.13 -14.60
N GLY A 42 7.93 -1.08 -14.27
CA GLY A 42 8.46 -1.93 -13.21
C GLY A 42 8.10 -1.52 -11.78
N ARG A 43 7.31 -0.45 -11.59
CA ARG A 43 6.92 0.08 -10.27
C ARG A 43 5.42 -0.11 -10.00
N PRO A 44 5.02 -0.46 -8.76
CA PRO A 44 3.61 -0.58 -8.41
C PRO A 44 2.89 0.77 -8.50
N LEU A 45 1.61 0.73 -8.87
CA LEU A 45 0.73 1.91 -8.96
C LEU A 45 -0.02 2.14 -7.65
N ASP A 46 -0.60 1.05 -7.12
CA ASP A 46 -1.44 1.06 -5.93
C ASP A 46 -0.64 0.81 -4.65
N PHE A 47 -0.96 1.54 -3.59
CA PHE A 47 -0.33 1.39 -2.29
C PHE A 47 -1.36 1.45 -1.17
N VAL A 48 -1.04 0.79 -0.06
CA VAL A 48 -1.75 0.92 1.22
C VAL A 48 -0.74 1.32 2.28
N PHE A 49 -1.05 2.37 3.03
CA PHE A 49 -0.29 2.87 4.17
C PHE A 49 -1.18 2.94 5.41
N TYR A 50 -0.59 2.75 6.59
CA TYR A 50 -1.34 2.67 7.84
C TYR A 50 -0.53 3.15 9.05
N ARG A 51 -1.21 3.55 10.13
CA ARG A 51 -0.63 3.83 11.45
C ARG A 51 -1.66 3.53 12.55
N GLY A 52 -1.16 3.07 13.71
CA GLY A 52 -1.98 2.77 14.90
C GLY A 52 -2.80 1.49 14.78
N LEU A 53 -2.44 0.62 13.84
CA LEU A 53 -3.13 -0.64 13.54
C LEU A 53 -2.09 -1.74 13.30
N ASN A 54 -2.51 -3.00 13.43
CA ASN A 54 -1.74 -4.15 12.99
C ASN A 54 -2.33 -4.69 11.68
N VAL A 55 -1.47 -5.17 10.79
CA VAL A 55 -1.91 -5.89 9.57
C VAL A 55 -1.95 -7.37 9.92
N SER A 56 -3.13 -7.98 9.84
CA SER A 56 -3.31 -9.44 10.03
C SER A 56 -3.05 -10.19 8.74
N GLU A 57 -3.57 -9.67 7.63
CA GLU A 57 -3.42 -10.26 6.30
C GLU A 57 -3.28 -9.18 5.23
N ALA A 58 -2.50 -9.47 4.19
CA ALA A 58 -2.38 -8.63 3.01
C ALA A 58 -2.13 -9.48 1.76
N SER A 59 -3.05 -9.40 0.80
CA SER A 59 -2.99 -10.17 -0.45
C SER A 59 -3.43 -9.32 -1.64
N VAL A 60 -3.06 -9.79 -2.84
CA VAL A 60 -3.44 -9.17 -4.11
C VAL A 60 -4.31 -10.17 -4.86
N LEU A 61 -5.55 -9.79 -5.17
CA LEU A 61 -6.45 -10.64 -5.92
C LEU A 61 -6.18 -10.49 -7.42
N VAL A 62 -5.68 -11.54 -8.05
CA VAL A 62 -5.41 -11.54 -9.50
C VAL A 62 -6.71 -11.70 -10.27
N THR A 63 -7.01 -10.75 -11.15
CA THR A 63 -8.22 -10.78 -11.97
C THR A 63 -7.99 -10.19 -13.37
N ARG A 64 -8.94 -10.46 -14.26
CA ARG A 64 -9.04 -9.87 -15.61
C ARG A 64 -10.19 -8.87 -15.73
N ALA A 65 -10.96 -8.65 -14.66
CA ALA A 65 -12.12 -7.76 -14.67
C ALA A 65 -11.74 -6.26 -14.72
N SER A 66 -10.50 -5.92 -14.36
CA SER A 66 -9.92 -4.58 -14.41
C SER A 66 -8.44 -4.69 -14.83
N ASP A 67 -7.90 -3.58 -15.33
CA ASP A 67 -6.47 -3.35 -15.53
C ASP A 67 -5.69 -3.19 -14.21
N HIS A 68 -6.38 -3.01 -13.08
CA HIS A 68 -5.87 -3.06 -11.72
C HIS A 68 -6.22 -4.38 -11.02
N ASN A 69 -5.33 -4.86 -10.15
CA ASN A 69 -5.63 -5.98 -9.25
C ASN A 69 -6.06 -5.42 -7.89
N PRO A 70 -7.21 -5.84 -7.32
CA PRO A 70 -7.63 -5.42 -5.99
C PRO A 70 -6.60 -5.77 -4.91
N LEU A 71 -6.41 -4.84 -3.96
CA LEU A 71 -5.60 -5.07 -2.75
C LEU A 71 -6.54 -5.40 -1.59
N LEU A 72 -6.38 -6.58 -1.00
CA LEU A 72 -7.10 -6.97 0.20
C LEU A 72 -6.17 -6.84 1.40
N VAL A 73 -6.57 -6.05 2.39
CA VAL A 73 -5.79 -5.86 3.61
C VAL A 73 -6.73 -5.92 4.80
N GLU A 74 -6.40 -6.80 5.75
CA GLU A 74 -7.11 -6.91 7.00
C GLU A 74 -6.32 -6.24 8.12
N PHE A 75 -7.02 -5.44 8.92
CA PHE A 75 -6.45 -4.73 10.05
C PHE A 75 -7.10 -5.17 11.35
N SER A 76 -6.30 -5.23 12.40
CA SER A 76 -6.76 -5.34 13.78
C SER A 76 -6.32 -4.10 14.57
N PRO A 77 -7.00 -3.80 15.70
CA PRO A 77 -6.58 -2.73 16.59
C PRO A 77 -5.09 -2.83 16.93
N GLY A 78 -4.39 -1.70 16.86
CA GLY A 78 -3.02 -1.59 17.36
C GLY A 78 -2.99 -1.86 18.87
N LYS A 79 -1.86 -2.34 19.39
CA LYS A 79 -1.67 -2.29 20.84
C LYS A 79 -1.69 -0.81 21.25
N PRO A 80 -2.34 -0.43 22.36
CA PRO A 80 -2.19 0.92 22.87
C PRO A 80 -0.70 1.18 23.12
N ASP A 81 -0.23 2.35 22.71
CA ASP A 81 1.11 2.81 23.06
C ASP A 81 1.20 2.82 24.59
N LYS A 82 2.22 2.15 25.14
CA LYS A 82 2.50 2.15 26.58
C LYS A 82 3.05 3.51 27.02
#